data_AF-A0A498AYG6-F1
#
_entry.id   AF-A0A498AYG6-F1
#
_cell.length_a   1.000
_cell.length_b   1.000
_cell.length_c   1.000
_cell.angle_alpha   90.00
_cell.angle_beta   90.00
_cell.angle_gamma   90.00
#
_symmetry.space_group_name_H-M   'P 1'
#
loop_
_entity.id
_entity.type
_entity.pdbx_description
1 polymer ?
#
loop_
_entity_poly.entity_id
_entity_poly.type
_entity_poly.pdbx_seq_one_letter_code
_entity_poly.pdbx_strand_id
1 'polypeptide(L)'
;MTDPTTPMPAERPAVPPVSAVPPHPAAQLPTPPTGAAVPPPGPPASSGYTIAGMPAPPRRSNARAWAVGGVALVVALCCGGAVIGAVAGDEDVPATSASSLPSATPSSAAPSTAAPTTAAPTTAVPTTAAPTTTAPEPTTAPPAPKPKVVRGRGDDIVRVGELTDLSVVKFTCKCSSNTVLKSDGDGLLVNEIGSYSGKRWINLEDGSLTTQFEVEASGSWTLTIGSVAQLATKATTGKAAGKGDDVLMLGGAGTAAKITHTRGSGNFVIHAYSIETEEGGLLVNEIGGYSGVRPLEAPALVQVTADGNWTITPA
;
A
#
# COMPACT_ATOMS: atom_id res chain seq x y z
N MET A 1 38.01 -54.69 -6.30
CA MET A 1 38.85 -53.51 -6.63
C MET A 1 37.94 -52.30 -6.54
N THR A 2 37.98 -51.65 -5.39
CA THR A 2 37.29 -50.41 -5.03
C THR A 2 38.36 -49.53 -4.38
N ASP A 3 38.40 -48.28 -4.82
CA ASP A 3 39.39 -47.24 -4.56
C ASP A 3 39.63 -46.97 -3.04
N PRO A 4 40.89 -46.97 -2.54
CA PRO A 4 41.20 -46.80 -1.11
C PRO A 4 41.36 -45.32 -0.65
N THR A 5 40.92 -44.34 -1.43
CA THR A 5 41.31 -42.92 -1.21
C THR A 5 40.19 -42.01 -0.66
N THR A 6 39.26 -42.53 0.14
CA THR A 6 38.24 -41.71 0.80
C THR A 6 38.63 -41.43 2.26
N PRO A 7 38.95 -40.17 2.65
CA PRO A 7 39.25 -39.85 4.04
C PRO A 7 37.98 -39.93 4.91
N MET A 8 38.10 -40.56 6.08
CA MET A 8 37.04 -40.65 7.07
C MET A 8 36.63 -39.25 7.58
N PRO A 9 35.33 -39.01 7.86
CA PRO A 9 34.90 -37.77 8.50
C PRO A 9 35.43 -37.69 9.95
N ALA A 10 35.92 -36.52 10.32
CA ALA A 10 36.48 -36.22 11.64
C ALA A 10 35.47 -36.45 12.77
N GLU A 11 35.95 -37.06 13.86
CA GLU A 11 35.23 -37.25 15.12
C GLU A 11 34.70 -35.91 15.66
N ARG A 12 33.41 -35.90 16.00
CA ARG A 12 32.73 -34.77 16.65
C ARG A 12 33.27 -34.61 18.08
N PRO A 13 33.59 -33.40 18.55
CA PRO A 13 34.00 -33.21 19.94
C PRO A 13 32.88 -33.59 20.92
N ALA A 14 33.26 -34.26 22.00
CA ALA A 14 32.37 -34.62 23.10
C ALA A 14 31.75 -33.38 23.75
N VAL A 15 30.43 -33.42 23.95
CA VAL A 15 29.67 -32.39 24.67
C VAL A 15 30.04 -32.45 26.16
N PRO A 16 30.45 -31.33 26.81
CA PRO A 16 30.73 -31.33 28.24
C PRO A 16 29.43 -31.51 29.05
N PRO A 17 29.50 -32.13 30.25
CA PRO A 17 28.33 -32.34 31.08
C PRO A 17 27.72 -31.01 31.54
N VAL A 18 26.39 -30.94 31.46
CA VAL A 18 25.57 -29.81 31.89
C VAL A 18 25.72 -29.64 33.41
N SER A 19 26.28 -28.51 33.85
CA SER A 19 26.29 -28.14 35.26
C SER A 19 24.86 -28.01 35.77
N ALA A 20 24.51 -28.79 36.79
CA ALA A 20 23.25 -28.71 37.48
C ALA A 20 23.09 -27.31 38.12
N VAL A 21 22.06 -26.59 37.70
CA VAL A 21 21.61 -25.35 38.34
C VAL A 21 21.01 -25.72 39.70
N PRO A 22 21.46 -25.11 40.82
CA PRO A 22 20.85 -25.36 42.13
C PRO A 22 19.40 -24.85 42.14
N PRO A 23 18.47 -25.53 42.84
CA PRO A 23 17.08 -25.09 42.89
C PRO A 23 16.97 -23.72 43.57
N HIS A 24 16.27 -22.80 42.90
CA HIS A 24 15.86 -21.51 43.47
C HIS A 24 15.04 -21.74 44.76
N PRO A 25 15.25 -20.93 45.82
CA PRO A 25 14.39 -20.99 47.00
C PRO A 25 12.96 -20.58 46.64
N ALA A 26 11.99 -21.35 47.13
CA ALA A 26 10.57 -21.09 46.97
C ALA A 26 10.21 -19.68 47.49
N ALA A 27 9.50 -18.91 46.67
CA ALA A 27 8.91 -17.65 47.09
C ALA A 27 7.86 -17.91 48.18
N GLN A 28 8.11 -17.42 49.39
CA GLN A 28 7.13 -17.41 50.47
C GLN A 28 5.99 -16.43 50.11
N LEU A 29 4.76 -16.95 50.11
CA LEU A 29 3.55 -16.13 50.03
C LEU A 29 3.40 -15.30 51.32
N PRO A 30 3.08 -14.00 51.25
CA PRO A 30 2.83 -13.21 52.44
C PRO A 30 1.54 -13.67 53.14
N THR A 31 1.64 -13.87 54.45
CA THR A 31 0.51 -14.15 55.36
C THR A 31 -0.46 -12.96 55.43
N PRO A 32 -1.78 -13.18 55.50
CA PRO A 32 -2.74 -12.08 55.66
C PRO A 32 -2.68 -11.50 57.09
N PRO A 33 -2.84 -10.18 57.26
CA PRO A 33 -2.90 -9.58 58.59
C PRO A 33 -4.20 -9.98 59.30
N THR A 34 -4.03 -10.43 60.54
CA THR A 34 -5.11 -10.73 61.48
C THR A 34 -5.66 -9.44 62.08
N GLY A 35 -6.98 -9.26 62.01
CA GLY A 35 -7.76 -8.50 62.99
C GLY A 35 -7.69 -6.97 62.95
N ALA A 36 -8.70 -6.35 62.34
CA ALA A 36 -9.24 -5.07 62.81
C ALA A 36 -10.76 -5.06 62.60
N ALA A 37 -11.49 -4.71 63.66
CA ALA A 37 -12.94 -4.78 63.78
C ALA A 37 -13.66 -3.81 62.84
N VAL A 38 -14.81 -4.25 62.32
CA VAL A 38 -15.74 -3.47 61.50
C VAL A 38 -16.56 -2.53 62.40
N PRO A 39 -16.55 -1.20 62.19
CA PRO A 39 -17.53 -0.30 62.82
C PRO A 39 -18.85 -0.26 62.01
N PRO A 40 -20.01 -0.08 62.66
CA PRO A 40 -21.31 -0.06 61.99
C PRO A 40 -21.55 1.22 61.17
N PRO A 41 -22.47 1.20 60.18
CA PRO A 41 -22.68 2.32 59.27
C PRO A 41 -23.46 3.47 59.93
N GLY A 42 -22.95 4.70 59.77
CA GLY A 42 -23.64 5.95 60.10
C GLY A 42 -24.46 6.52 58.93
N PRO A 43 -25.44 7.40 59.19
CA PRO A 43 -26.44 7.86 58.21
C PRO A 43 -25.89 8.93 57.24
N PRO A 44 -26.55 9.16 56.09
CA PRO A 44 -26.04 10.05 55.04
C PRO A 44 -26.40 11.51 55.30
N ALA A 45 -25.47 12.42 55.03
CA ALA A 45 -25.76 13.84 54.93
C ALA A 45 -24.90 14.54 53.87
N SER A 46 -25.50 15.59 53.34
CA SER A 46 -25.29 16.27 52.07
C SER A 46 -24.35 17.48 52.11
N SER A 47 -23.85 17.85 50.93
CA SER A 47 -23.56 19.22 50.44
C SER A 47 -22.36 20.01 51.01
N GLY A 48 -21.52 20.52 50.08
CA GLY A 48 -20.99 21.90 50.19
C GLY A 48 -19.48 22.14 50.03
N TYR A 49 -19.12 22.79 48.91
CA TYR A 49 -18.16 23.91 48.73
C TYR A 49 -16.61 23.76 48.83
N THR A 50 -15.96 24.04 47.67
CA THR A 50 -14.77 24.89 47.34
C THR A 50 -13.30 24.67 47.81
N ILE A 51 -12.45 24.61 46.76
CA ILE A 51 -11.14 25.25 46.43
C ILE A 51 -9.96 25.23 47.43
N ALA A 52 -8.83 24.63 46.98
CA ALA A 52 -7.49 25.24 46.81
C ALA A 52 -6.36 24.22 47.04
N GLY A 53 -5.34 24.19 46.17
CA GLY A 53 -4.03 23.62 46.50
C GLY A 53 -3.34 22.85 45.39
N MET A 54 -2.66 23.55 44.47
CA MET A 54 -1.54 22.98 43.70
C MET A 54 -0.35 22.73 44.64
N PRO A 55 0.43 21.68 44.38
CA PRO A 55 1.83 21.94 44.01
C PRO A 55 2.29 21.10 42.80
N ALA A 56 3.20 21.68 42.01
CA ALA A 56 4.02 21.00 40.99
C ALA A 56 5.51 21.03 41.42
N PRO A 57 6.45 20.38 40.72
CA PRO A 57 6.57 18.96 40.35
C PRO A 57 7.94 18.37 40.81
N PRO A 58 8.24 17.07 40.54
CA PRO A 58 9.62 16.73 40.17
C PRO A 58 9.76 15.98 38.84
N ARG A 59 11.01 15.96 38.39
CA ARG A 59 11.52 15.84 37.01
C ARG A 59 11.59 14.42 36.43
N ARG A 60 11.37 14.39 35.10
CA ARG A 60 12.00 13.58 34.01
C ARG A 60 12.64 12.22 34.34
N SER A 61 12.16 11.19 33.65
CA SER A 61 13.02 10.20 33.00
C SER A 61 12.41 9.79 31.64
N ASN A 62 13.28 9.54 30.66
CA ASN A 62 12.95 9.44 29.25
C ASN A 62 12.55 8.00 28.89
N ALA A 63 11.36 7.83 28.28
CA ALA A 63 11.07 6.66 27.46
C ALA A 63 10.19 7.12 26.29
N ARG A 64 10.74 7.01 25.08
CA ARG A 64 10.07 7.29 23.81
C ARG A 64 8.99 6.23 23.61
N ALA A 65 7.73 6.61 23.79
CA ALA A 65 6.59 5.85 23.33
C ALA A 65 5.92 6.66 22.22
N TRP A 66 5.95 6.14 20.99
CA TRP A 66 5.12 6.64 19.91
C TRP A 66 3.68 6.30 20.24
N ALA A 67 2.90 7.32 20.62
CA ALA A 67 1.47 7.22 20.80
C ALA A 67 0.79 7.93 19.63
N VAL A 68 0.22 7.13 18.71
CA VAL A 68 -0.76 7.62 17.73
C VAL A 68 -2.05 7.86 18.51
N GLY A 69 -2.27 9.10 18.91
CA GLY A 69 -3.51 9.57 19.51
C GLY A 69 -4.30 10.40 18.51
N GLY A 70 -5.22 9.74 17.79
CA GLY A 70 -6.36 10.41 17.15
C GLY A 70 -7.49 10.66 18.16
N VAL A 71 -8.52 11.39 17.73
CA VAL A 71 -9.76 11.83 18.42
C VAL A 71 -9.65 13.27 18.97
N ALA A 72 -10.53 14.25 18.70
CA ALA A 72 -11.83 14.33 18.01
C ALA A 72 -12.05 15.76 17.48
N LEU A 73 -12.70 15.88 16.32
CA LEU A 73 -13.28 17.13 15.83
C LEU A 73 -14.70 17.28 16.39
N VAL A 74 -14.96 18.34 17.16
CA VAL A 74 -16.32 18.76 17.56
C VAL A 74 -16.84 19.75 16.52
N VAL A 75 -17.95 19.39 15.86
CA VAL A 75 -18.73 20.28 15.00
C VAL A 75 -19.68 21.10 15.87
N ALA A 76 -19.61 22.43 15.77
CA ALA A 76 -20.68 23.32 16.18
C ALA A 76 -20.76 24.55 15.25
N LEU A 77 -21.68 24.40 14.29
CA LEU A 77 -22.46 25.37 13.53
C LEU A 77 -22.64 26.76 14.18
N CYS A 78 -22.51 27.86 13.41
CA CYS A 78 -23.58 28.85 13.15
C CYS A 78 -23.07 30.25 12.69
N CYS A 79 -23.58 30.66 11.52
CA CYS A 79 -24.12 32.00 11.18
C CYS A 79 -23.22 33.24 10.98
N GLY A 80 -23.45 33.90 9.83
CA GLY A 80 -23.16 35.32 9.55
C GLY A 80 -21.83 35.51 8.82
N GLY A 81 -21.73 35.96 7.57
CA GLY A 81 -22.49 37.00 6.90
C GLY A 81 -21.53 38.18 6.64
N ALA A 82 -21.05 38.33 5.41
CA ALA A 82 -20.37 39.54 4.96
C ALA A 82 -20.56 39.74 3.45
N VAL A 83 -20.91 40.98 3.14
CA VAL A 83 -21.26 41.59 1.85
C VAL A 83 -19.98 42.20 1.22
N ILE A 84 -20.10 42.62 -0.05
CA ILE A 84 -19.25 43.58 -0.83
C ILE A 84 -18.16 42.87 -1.67
N GLY A 85 -17.99 43.11 -2.98
CA GLY A 85 -18.53 44.14 -3.87
C GLY A 85 -18.15 43.93 -5.34
N ALA A 86 -18.74 44.76 -6.19
CA ALA A 86 -18.73 44.74 -7.65
C ALA A 86 -17.44 45.27 -8.30
N VAL A 87 -17.12 44.73 -9.49
CA VAL A 87 -16.50 45.40 -10.67
C VAL A 87 -17.01 44.63 -11.91
N ALA A 88 -17.87 45.17 -12.78
CA ALA A 88 -17.65 46.16 -13.84
C ALA A 88 -16.58 45.75 -14.87
N GLY A 89 -16.99 45.48 -16.11
CA GLY A 89 -16.10 45.26 -17.25
C GLY A 89 -16.81 44.60 -18.43
N ASP A 90 -17.29 45.44 -19.34
CA ASP A 90 -18.17 45.18 -20.48
C ASP A 90 -17.38 44.77 -21.76
N GLU A 91 -18.12 44.14 -22.67
CA GLU A 91 -17.97 43.86 -24.12
C GLU A 91 -16.64 44.06 -24.89
N ASP A 92 -16.28 43.09 -25.74
CA ASP A 92 -16.41 43.23 -27.21
C ASP A 92 -15.90 41.98 -27.97
N VAL A 93 -16.72 41.49 -28.92
CA VAL A 93 -16.34 40.58 -30.01
C VAL A 93 -16.76 41.30 -31.29
N PRO A 94 -15.97 41.25 -32.38
CA PRO A 94 -16.51 40.47 -33.50
C PRO A 94 -15.46 39.73 -34.36
N ALA A 95 -16.04 38.82 -35.15
CA ALA A 95 -15.52 37.98 -36.24
C ALA A 95 -14.48 38.66 -37.17
N THR A 96 -13.71 37.97 -38.02
CA THR A 96 -14.19 37.22 -39.21
C THR A 96 -13.02 36.56 -39.97
N SER A 97 -13.33 35.47 -40.71
CA SER A 97 -12.72 35.03 -42.00
C SER A 97 -11.29 34.47 -41.99
N ALA A 98 -10.87 33.52 -42.84
CA ALA A 98 -11.51 32.66 -43.83
C ALA A 98 -10.53 31.55 -44.28
N SER A 99 -11.09 30.41 -44.69
CA SER A 99 -10.70 29.50 -45.80
C SER A 99 -9.30 29.58 -46.43
N SER A 100 -8.60 28.44 -46.52
CA SER A 100 -8.22 27.83 -47.81
C SER A 100 -7.48 26.49 -47.66
N LEU A 101 -8.05 25.44 -48.25
CA LEU A 101 -7.35 24.22 -48.71
C LEU A 101 -6.79 24.49 -50.11
N PRO A 102 -5.66 23.86 -50.48
CA PRO A 102 -5.64 23.06 -51.71
C PRO A 102 -4.78 21.78 -51.56
N SER A 103 -5.29 20.61 -51.97
CA SER A 103 -5.19 19.97 -53.30
C SER A 103 -4.11 18.88 -53.35
N ALA A 104 -4.59 17.67 -53.62
CA ALA A 104 -3.81 16.51 -54.00
C ALA A 104 -3.18 16.69 -55.39
N THR A 105 -1.98 16.14 -55.57
CA THR A 105 -1.41 15.82 -56.88
C THR A 105 -1.03 14.34 -56.91
N PRO A 106 -1.51 13.55 -57.88
CA PRO A 106 -1.04 12.18 -58.09
C PRO A 106 0.28 12.19 -58.86
N SER A 107 1.28 11.45 -58.36
CA SER A 107 2.55 11.22 -59.05
C SER A 107 2.35 10.15 -60.13
N SER A 108 2.64 10.55 -61.37
CA SER A 108 2.47 9.81 -62.60
C SER A 108 3.52 8.69 -62.74
N ALA A 109 3.05 7.47 -63.04
CA ALA A 109 3.90 6.32 -63.36
C ALA A 109 4.41 6.39 -64.81
N ALA A 110 5.71 6.20 -65.00
CA ALA A 110 6.32 6.01 -66.32
C ALA A 110 6.42 4.51 -66.65
N PRO A 111 6.15 4.09 -67.90
CA PRO A 111 6.33 2.69 -68.32
C PRO A 111 7.81 2.41 -68.61
N SER A 112 8.34 1.34 -68.02
CA SER A 112 9.67 0.81 -68.35
C SER A 112 9.52 -0.32 -69.36
N THR A 113 10.11 -0.10 -70.54
CA THR A 113 10.18 -1.02 -71.67
C THR A 113 11.08 -2.22 -71.34
N ALA A 114 10.54 -3.43 -71.48
CA ALA A 114 11.28 -4.67 -71.32
C ALA A 114 12.19 -4.95 -72.53
N ALA A 115 13.46 -5.29 -72.26
CA ALA A 115 14.37 -5.88 -73.24
C ALA A 115 14.31 -7.41 -73.14
N PRO A 116 14.36 -8.16 -74.26
CA PRO A 116 14.39 -9.62 -74.21
C PRO A 116 15.81 -10.10 -73.88
N THR A 117 15.95 -10.80 -72.75
CA THR A 117 17.19 -11.54 -72.42
C THR A 117 17.00 -13.01 -72.77
N THR A 118 17.81 -13.48 -73.71
CA THR A 118 17.93 -14.87 -74.12
C THR A 118 18.43 -15.73 -72.97
N ALA A 119 17.66 -16.74 -72.58
CA ALA A 119 18.03 -17.69 -71.53
C ALA A 119 19.06 -18.70 -72.06
N ALA A 120 20.17 -18.85 -71.34
CA ALA A 120 21.11 -19.97 -71.50
C ALA A 120 20.58 -21.21 -70.76
N PRO A 121 20.79 -22.43 -71.28
CA PRO A 121 20.35 -23.65 -70.61
C PRO A 121 21.23 -23.90 -69.38
N THR A 122 20.64 -23.78 -68.19
CA THR A 122 21.27 -24.18 -66.93
C THR A 122 20.87 -25.61 -66.61
N THR A 123 21.86 -26.49 -66.60
CA THR A 123 21.75 -27.88 -66.15
C THR A 123 21.38 -27.92 -64.66
N ALA A 124 20.24 -28.52 -64.33
CA ALA A 124 19.80 -28.69 -62.95
C ALA A 124 20.66 -29.73 -62.23
N VAL A 125 21.38 -29.31 -61.20
CA VAL A 125 21.98 -30.19 -60.20
C VAL A 125 20.87 -30.58 -59.21
N PRO A 126 20.75 -31.86 -58.79
CA PRO A 126 19.76 -32.25 -57.79
C PRO A 126 20.11 -31.62 -56.44
N THR A 127 19.36 -30.59 -56.05
CA THR A 127 19.39 -30.04 -54.69
C THR A 127 18.61 -30.98 -53.77
N THR A 128 19.34 -31.79 -53.01
CA THR A 128 18.78 -32.51 -51.86
C THR A 128 18.27 -31.50 -50.84
N ALA A 129 16.96 -31.51 -50.57
CA ALA A 129 16.36 -30.66 -49.54
C ALA A 129 16.97 -31.01 -48.17
N ALA A 130 17.56 -30.02 -47.50
CA ALA A 130 17.97 -30.15 -46.12
C ALA A 130 16.72 -30.44 -45.25
N PRO A 131 16.83 -31.30 -44.23
CA PRO A 131 15.72 -31.55 -43.33
C PRO A 131 15.33 -30.25 -42.63
N THR A 132 14.08 -29.83 -42.81
CA THR A 132 13.49 -28.72 -42.06
C THR A 132 13.35 -29.15 -40.60
N THR A 133 14.29 -28.72 -39.76
CA THR A 133 14.14 -28.80 -38.31
C THR A 133 12.95 -27.93 -37.91
N THR A 134 11.83 -28.57 -37.56
CA THR A 134 10.68 -27.91 -36.98
C THR A 134 11.11 -27.25 -35.67
N ALA A 135 11.01 -25.92 -35.60
CA ALA A 135 11.26 -25.18 -34.37
C ALA A 135 10.30 -25.70 -33.28
N PRO A 136 10.78 -25.95 -32.05
CA PRO A 136 9.92 -26.39 -30.96
C PRO A 136 8.83 -25.34 -30.70
N GLU A 137 7.59 -25.82 -30.57
CA GLU A 137 6.43 -25.00 -30.24
C GLU A 137 6.69 -24.27 -28.90
N PRO A 138 6.39 -22.96 -28.79
CA PRO A 138 6.66 -22.20 -27.58
C PRO A 138 5.92 -22.84 -26.40
N THR A 139 6.69 -23.35 -25.44
CA THR A 139 6.17 -23.85 -24.17
C THR A 139 5.47 -22.70 -23.47
N THR A 140 4.14 -22.79 -23.36
CA THR A 140 3.33 -21.78 -22.68
C THR A 140 3.70 -21.78 -21.20
N ALA A 141 4.13 -20.63 -20.68
CA ALA A 141 4.46 -20.48 -19.27
C ALA A 141 3.26 -20.87 -18.38
N PRO A 142 3.50 -21.50 -17.21
CA PRO A 142 2.42 -21.84 -16.28
C PRO A 142 1.53 -20.62 -15.96
N PRO A 143 0.21 -20.80 -15.85
CA PRO A 143 -0.70 -19.70 -15.53
C PRO A 143 -0.34 -19.11 -14.17
N ALA A 144 -0.25 -17.78 -14.10
CA ALA A 144 0.06 -17.07 -12.87
C ALA A 144 -0.96 -17.45 -11.75
N PRO A 145 -0.51 -17.59 -10.49
CA PRO A 145 -1.40 -17.88 -9.39
C PRO A 145 -2.49 -16.81 -9.27
N LYS A 146 -3.63 -17.16 -8.69
CA LYS A 146 -4.76 -16.21 -8.47
C LYS A 146 -4.67 -15.61 -7.07
N PRO A 147 -5.20 -14.39 -6.84
CA PRO A 147 -5.34 -13.83 -5.49
C PRO A 147 -6.16 -14.73 -4.57
N LYS A 148 -5.78 -14.80 -3.30
CA LYS A 148 -6.54 -15.47 -2.25
C LYS A 148 -7.66 -14.55 -1.78
N VAL A 149 -8.90 -15.06 -1.71
CA VAL A 149 -10.07 -14.30 -1.27
C VAL A 149 -10.70 -14.98 -0.07
N VAL A 150 -10.83 -14.24 1.03
CA VAL A 150 -11.46 -14.69 2.27
C VAL A 150 -12.65 -13.78 2.56
N ARG A 151 -13.75 -14.36 3.04
CA ARG A 151 -14.97 -13.62 3.40
C ARG A 151 -15.37 -14.01 4.81
N GLY A 152 -15.93 -13.05 5.53
CA GLY A 152 -16.47 -13.27 6.86
C GLY A 152 -17.43 -12.18 7.29
N ARG A 153 -17.78 -12.22 8.57
CA ARG A 153 -18.66 -11.27 9.25
C ARG A 153 -18.27 -11.20 10.71
N GLY A 154 -18.37 -10.01 11.30
CA GLY A 154 -17.96 -9.88 12.69
C GLY A 154 -16.44 -9.88 12.81
N ASP A 155 -15.99 -10.03 14.05
CA ASP A 155 -14.59 -10.21 14.36
C ASP A 155 -14.11 -11.61 13.93
N ASP A 156 -12.88 -11.72 13.43
CA ASP A 156 -12.31 -12.99 12.96
C ASP A 156 -10.77 -12.95 12.91
N ILE A 157 -10.17 -14.14 12.88
CA ILE A 157 -8.73 -14.34 12.64
C ILE A 157 -8.54 -15.14 11.35
N VAL A 158 -7.98 -14.48 10.33
CA VAL A 158 -7.70 -15.09 9.03
C VAL A 158 -6.26 -15.55 8.96
N ARG A 159 -6.03 -16.86 9.11
CA ARG A 159 -4.69 -17.46 8.95
C ARG A 159 -4.37 -17.69 7.49
N VAL A 160 -3.21 -17.20 7.04
CA VAL A 160 -2.85 -17.20 5.62
C VAL A 160 -1.64 -18.07 5.28
N GLY A 161 -0.93 -18.54 6.30
CA GLY A 161 0.41 -19.09 6.12
C GLY A 161 1.41 -17.95 5.94
N GLU A 162 2.70 -18.24 5.97
CA GLU A 162 3.72 -17.21 5.82
C GLU A 162 3.69 -16.62 4.40
N LEU A 163 3.42 -15.32 4.31
CA LEU A 163 3.56 -14.54 3.08
C LEU A 163 4.99 -14.00 3.06
N THR A 164 5.85 -14.59 2.24
CA THR A 164 7.29 -14.23 2.18
C THR A 164 7.56 -12.99 1.34
N ASP A 165 6.65 -12.66 0.42
CA ASP A 165 6.86 -11.61 -0.56
C ASP A 165 6.01 -10.38 -0.25
N LEU A 166 6.50 -9.21 -0.68
CA LEU A 166 5.72 -7.97 -0.76
C LEU A 166 4.38 -8.25 -1.44
N SER A 167 3.31 -7.99 -0.71
CA SER A 167 1.95 -8.29 -1.12
C SER A 167 1.06 -7.06 -0.98
N VAL A 168 -0.06 -7.09 -1.67
CA VAL A 168 -1.13 -6.11 -1.54
C VAL A 168 -2.35 -6.83 -0.99
N VAL A 169 -3.07 -6.16 -0.10
CA VAL A 169 -4.37 -6.57 0.37
C VAL A 169 -5.42 -5.57 -0.10
N LYS A 170 -6.56 -6.07 -0.55
CA LYS A 170 -7.79 -5.28 -0.73
C LYS A 170 -8.78 -5.70 0.34
N PHE A 171 -9.18 -4.77 1.18
CA PHE A 171 -10.17 -5.02 2.22
C PHE A 171 -11.44 -4.23 1.93
N THR A 172 -12.59 -4.88 2.07
CA THR A 172 -13.90 -4.23 1.99
C THR A 172 -14.75 -4.65 3.17
N CYS A 173 -15.43 -3.70 3.80
CA CYS A 173 -16.28 -3.90 4.97
C CYS A 173 -17.60 -3.17 4.75
N LYS A 174 -18.72 -3.89 4.79
CA LYS A 174 -20.08 -3.31 4.84
C LYS A 174 -20.48 -3.15 6.30
N CYS A 175 -19.84 -2.18 6.94
CA CYS A 175 -19.82 -2.01 8.39
C CYS A 175 -20.43 -0.64 8.74
N SER A 176 -20.98 -0.52 9.94
CA SER A 176 -21.67 0.69 10.43
C SER A 176 -21.01 1.26 11.70
N SER A 177 -20.10 0.50 12.30
CA SER A 177 -19.27 0.88 13.43
C SER A 177 -17.82 0.51 13.10
N ASN A 178 -17.03 0.08 14.09
CA ASN A 178 -15.61 -0.23 13.92
C ASN A 178 -15.36 -1.14 12.72
N THR A 179 -14.34 -0.75 11.94
CA THR A 179 -13.75 -1.50 10.84
C THR A 179 -12.25 -1.47 11.01
N VAL A 180 -11.71 -2.57 11.53
CA VAL A 180 -10.28 -2.71 11.84
C VAL A 180 -9.73 -3.92 11.10
N LEU A 181 -8.58 -3.74 10.46
CA LEU A 181 -7.77 -4.81 9.90
C LEU A 181 -6.34 -4.63 10.42
N LYS A 182 -5.80 -5.68 11.04
CA LYS A 182 -4.41 -5.76 11.48
C LYS A 182 -3.73 -6.96 10.84
N SER A 183 -2.45 -6.86 10.52
CA SER A 183 -1.58 -8.04 10.32
C SER A 183 -0.59 -8.17 11.48
N ASP A 184 -0.12 -9.38 11.73
CA ASP A 184 0.93 -9.66 12.69
C ASP A 184 2.31 -9.16 12.25
N GLY A 185 2.52 -8.99 10.94
CA GLY A 185 3.75 -8.46 10.36
C GLY A 185 3.86 -6.94 10.39
N ASP A 186 2.85 -6.25 9.87
CA ASP A 186 2.85 -4.79 9.62
C ASP A 186 1.97 -4.00 10.61
N GLY A 187 1.25 -4.69 11.49
CA GLY A 187 0.40 -4.05 12.50
C GLY A 187 -0.91 -3.52 11.93
N LEU A 188 -1.30 -2.29 12.32
CA LEU A 188 -2.61 -1.71 12.00
C LEU A 188 -2.67 -1.21 10.54
N LEU A 189 -3.49 -1.87 9.71
CA LEU A 189 -3.62 -1.56 8.28
C LEU A 189 -4.83 -0.67 7.97
N VAL A 190 -5.94 -0.91 8.68
CA VAL A 190 -7.21 -0.16 8.55
C VAL A 190 -7.75 0.09 9.95
N ASN A 191 -8.18 1.32 10.22
CA ASN A 191 -8.85 1.71 11.45
C ASN A 191 -9.87 2.81 11.15
N GLU A 192 -11.09 2.39 10.84
CA GLU A 192 -12.14 3.28 10.38
C GLU A 192 -13.45 3.05 11.13
N ILE A 193 -14.37 4.02 11.02
CA ILE A 193 -15.75 3.89 11.48
C ILE A 193 -16.66 3.84 10.26
N GLY A 194 -17.46 2.79 10.16
CA GLY A 194 -18.41 2.57 9.07
C GLY A 194 -17.80 1.75 7.94
N SER A 195 -18.32 1.96 6.73
CA SER A 195 -17.94 1.14 5.57
C SER A 195 -16.55 1.48 5.07
N TYR A 196 -15.80 0.46 4.64
CA TYR A 196 -14.46 0.63 4.09
C TYR A 196 -14.32 -0.10 2.75
N SER A 197 -13.53 0.46 1.84
CA SER A 197 -13.01 -0.23 0.66
C SER A 197 -11.72 0.42 0.22
N GLY A 198 -10.60 -0.28 0.39
CA GLY A 198 -9.28 0.24 0.05
C GLY A 198 -8.25 -0.86 -0.16
N LYS A 199 -7.02 -0.45 -0.47
CA LYS A 199 -5.87 -1.36 -0.57
C LYS A 199 -4.73 -0.89 0.33
N ARG A 200 -3.95 -1.85 0.80
CA ARG A 200 -2.70 -1.65 1.55
C ARG A 200 -1.63 -2.61 1.04
N TRP A 201 -0.38 -2.19 1.02
CA TRP A 201 0.71 -3.15 0.91
C TRP A 201 1.01 -3.73 2.29
N ILE A 202 1.69 -4.87 2.30
CA ILE A 202 2.20 -5.56 3.48
C ILE A 202 3.55 -6.19 3.13
N ASN A 203 4.38 -6.44 4.14
CA ASN A 203 5.71 -7.02 3.97
C ASN A 203 6.59 -6.20 3.00
N LEU A 204 6.56 -4.86 3.10
CA LEU A 204 7.44 -4.01 2.29
C LEU A 204 8.87 -3.97 2.83
N GLU A 205 9.00 -3.92 4.15
CA GLU A 205 10.30 -3.93 4.84
C GLU A 205 10.66 -5.36 5.24
N ASP A 206 11.96 -5.66 5.23
CA ASP A 206 12.48 -6.93 5.76
C ASP A 206 12.18 -7.00 7.27
N GLY A 207 11.45 -8.03 7.70
CA GLY A 207 11.02 -8.13 9.10
C GLY A 207 10.00 -9.23 9.38
N SER A 208 9.07 -8.94 10.31
CA SER A 208 7.98 -9.84 10.66
C SER A 208 7.07 -10.05 9.46
N LEU A 209 7.10 -11.24 8.88
CA LEU A 209 6.23 -11.60 7.77
C LEU A 209 4.79 -11.79 8.26
N THR A 210 3.83 -11.33 7.46
CA THR A 210 2.42 -11.56 7.75
C THR A 210 2.07 -13.06 7.64
N THR A 211 1.57 -13.64 8.72
CA THR A 211 1.05 -15.02 8.78
C THR A 211 -0.45 -15.08 9.05
N GLN A 212 -1.00 -14.02 9.64
CA GLN A 212 -2.41 -13.89 9.95
C GLN A 212 -2.90 -12.44 9.89
N PHE A 213 -4.21 -12.30 9.69
CA PHE A 213 -4.92 -11.05 9.87
C PHE A 213 -5.91 -11.16 11.02
N GLU A 214 -6.00 -10.10 11.81
CA GLU A 214 -7.08 -9.90 12.77
C GLU A 214 -8.05 -8.87 12.19
N VAL A 215 -9.33 -9.22 12.20
CA VAL A 215 -10.43 -8.36 11.76
C VAL A 215 -11.31 -8.07 12.95
N GLU A 216 -11.60 -6.79 13.21
CA GLU A 216 -12.68 -6.37 14.11
C GLU A 216 -13.69 -5.59 13.25
N ALA A 217 -14.92 -6.09 13.15
CA ALA A 217 -15.88 -5.56 12.17
C ALA A 217 -17.33 -5.72 12.63
N SER A 218 -18.12 -4.66 12.49
CA SER A 218 -19.56 -4.74 12.82
C SER A 218 -20.43 -5.41 11.74
N GLY A 219 -19.84 -5.81 10.60
CA GLY A 219 -20.57 -6.19 9.40
C GLY A 219 -19.88 -7.28 8.58
N SER A 220 -20.34 -7.49 7.35
CA SER A 220 -19.71 -8.45 6.43
C SER A 220 -18.51 -7.83 5.73
N TRP A 221 -17.48 -8.63 5.55
CA TRP A 221 -16.22 -8.18 4.96
C TRP A 221 -15.65 -9.17 3.95
N THR A 222 -14.73 -8.68 3.12
CA THR A 222 -13.94 -9.47 2.17
C THR A 222 -12.51 -8.98 2.20
N LEU A 223 -11.58 -9.90 2.44
CA LEU A 223 -10.15 -9.70 2.37
C LEU A 223 -9.60 -10.44 1.15
N THR A 224 -9.01 -9.70 0.21
CA THR A 224 -8.31 -10.26 -0.95
C THR A 224 -6.83 -10.01 -0.79
N ILE A 225 -6.00 -11.04 -0.92
CA ILE A 225 -4.55 -11.00 -0.77
C ILE A 225 -3.93 -11.48 -2.08
N GLY A 226 -2.92 -10.75 -2.56
CA GLY A 226 -2.23 -11.08 -3.79
C GLY A 226 -0.96 -10.27 -3.96
N SER A 227 -0.17 -10.59 -4.98
CA SER A 227 1.02 -9.84 -5.31
C SER A 227 0.68 -8.43 -5.80
N VAL A 228 1.69 -7.55 -5.80
CA VAL A 228 1.60 -6.21 -6.37
C VAL A 228 1.07 -6.25 -7.81
N ALA A 229 1.58 -7.17 -8.64
CA ALA A 229 1.17 -7.30 -10.04
C ALA A 229 -0.32 -7.67 -10.23
N GLN A 230 -0.91 -8.36 -9.24
CA GLN A 230 -2.31 -8.80 -9.28
C GLN A 230 -3.27 -7.72 -8.80
N LEU A 231 -2.93 -6.96 -7.76
CA LEU A 231 -3.88 -6.11 -7.06
C LEU A 231 -3.59 -4.62 -7.12
N ALA A 232 -2.34 -4.19 -7.34
CA ALA A 232 -2.02 -2.78 -7.45
C ALA A 232 -2.69 -2.17 -8.69
N THR A 233 -3.17 -0.94 -8.55
CA THR A 233 -3.70 -0.17 -9.67
C THR A 233 -2.55 0.20 -10.61
N LYS A 234 -2.64 -0.15 -11.89
CA LYS A 234 -1.56 0.08 -12.86
C LYS A 234 -1.69 1.47 -13.47
N ALA A 235 -0.65 2.28 -13.33
CA ALA A 235 -0.55 3.63 -13.88
C ALA A 235 0.70 3.74 -14.77
N THR A 236 0.71 3.00 -15.87
CA THR A 236 1.90 2.78 -16.72
C THR A 236 2.52 4.03 -17.33
N THR A 237 1.74 5.12 -17.46
CA THR A 237 2.19 6.40 -18.03
C THR A 237 2.62 7.42 -16.97
N GLY A 238 2.68 7.01 -15.70
CA GLY A 238 2.95 7.91 -14.57
C GLY A 238 1.76 8.79 -14.17
N LYS A 239 0.59 8.61 -14.82
CA LYS A 239 -0.65 9.31 -14.49
C LYS A 239 -1.61 8.36 -13.79
N ALA A 240 -2.07 8.76 -12.60
CA ALA A 240 -3.03 8.02 -11.80
C ALA A 240 -4.09 8.95 -11.23
N ALA A 241 -5.31 8.43 -11.06
CA ALA A 241 -6.37 9.10 -10.33
C ALA A 241 -7.21 8.05 -9.60
N GLY A 242 -7.76 8.43 -8.46
CA GLY A 242 -8.57 7.52 -7.65
C GLY A 242 -9.37 8.24 -6.58
N LYS A 243 -10.04 7.45 -5.75
CA LYS A 243 -10.77 7.89 -4.56
C LYS A 243 -10.48 6.93 -3.43
N GLY A 244 -10.25 7.48 -2.24
CA GLY A 244 -9.98 6.69 -1.06
C GLY A 244 -8.60 6.04 -1.11
N ASP A 245 -8.40 5.07 -0.24
CA ASP A 245 -7.16 4.32 -0.14
C ASP A 245 -6.89 3.44 -1.36
N ASP A 246 -5.66 3.47 -1.87
CA ASP A 246 -5.21 2.59 -2.95
C ASP A 246 -3.71 2.30 -2.87
N VAL A 247 -3.31 1.24 -3.56
CA VAL A 247 -1.92 0.93 -3.85
C VAL A 247 -1.76 0.86 -5.34
N LEU A 248 -0.81 1.62 -5.88
CA LEU A 248 -0.61 1.79 -7.31
C LEU A 248 0.83 1.52 -7.71
N MET A 249 0.98 0.92 -8.89
CA MET A 249 2.26 0.78 -9.58
C MET A 249 2.35 1.90 -10.62
N LEU A 250 3.10 2.94 -10.27
CA LEU A 250 3.35 4.09 -11.11
C LEU A 250 4.49 3.77 -12.08
N GLY A 251 4.24 3.88 -13.38
CA GLY A 251 5.26 3.76 -14.42
C GLY A 251 5.80 5.10 -14.88
N GLY A 252 6.56 5.09 -15.97
CA GLY A 252 7.23 6.28 -16.52
C GLY A 252 8.59 6.53 -15.88
N ALA A 253 9.26 7.60 -16.32
CA ALA A 253 10.62 8.00 -15.89
C ALA A 253 10.65 9.43 -15.32
N GLY A 254 9.58 9.81 -14.60
CA GLY A 254 9.49 11.13 -13.97
C GLY A 254 10.20 11.13 -12.62
N THR A 255 10.80 12.28 -12.26
CA THR A 255 11.49 12.50 -10.97
C THR A 255 10.68 13.38 -10.01
N ALA A 256 9.55 13.91 -10.49
CA ALA A 256 8.61 14.71 -9.71
C ALA A 256 7.18 14.42 -10.14
N ALA A 257 6.25 14.58 -9.20
CA ALA A 257 4.84 14.42 -9.44
C ALA A 257 4.03 15.61 -8.90
N LYS A 258 3.10 16.10 -9.72
CA LYS A 258 2.00 16.95 -9.29
C LYS A 258 0.93 16.06 -8.66
N ILE A 259 0.58 16.37 -7.42
CA ILE A 259 -0.34 15.59 -6.59
C ILE A 259 -1.49 16.51 -6.17
N THR A 260 -2.72 16.00 -6.25
CA THR A 260 -3.90 16.70 -5.72
C THR A 260 -4.74 15.79 -4.85
N HIS A 261 -5.45 16.39 -3.89
CA HIS A 261 -6.50 15.78 -3.09
C HIS A 261 -7.67 16.76 -2.99
N THR A 262 -8.85 16.32 -3.42
CA THR A 262 -10.05 17.14 -3.51
C THR A 262 -11.25 16.37 -2.96
N ARG A 263 -12.24 17.09 -2.43
CA ARG A 263 -13.43 16.48 -1.80
C ARG A 263 -13.10 15.49 -0.67
N GLY A 264 -11.97 15.71 0.00
CA GLY A 264 -11.57 15.04 1.23
C GLY A 264 -11.30 16.07 2.31
N SER A 265 -11.52 15.67 3.57
CA SER A 265 -11.43 16.51 4.76
C SER A 265 -10.55 15.91 5.85
N GLY A 266 -10.27 14.61 5.77
CA GLY A 266 -9.45 13.85 6.69
C GLY A 266 -8.00 13.73 6.23
N ASN A 267 -7.33 12.70 6.72
CA ASN A 267 -5.92 12.45 6.43
C ASN A 267 -5.72 12.16 4.93
N PHE A 268 -4.76 12.86 4.34
CA PHE A 268 -4.23 12.60 3.02
C PHE A 268 -2.74 12.27 3.14
N VAL A 269 -2.41 11.00 3.00
CA VAL A 269 -1.06 10.48 3.17
C VAL A 269 -0.64 9.76 1.90
N ILE A 270 0.56 10.05 1.41
CA ILE A 270 1.16 9.30 0.30
C ILE A 270 2.52 8.81 0.75
N HIS A 271 2.74 7.50 0.61
CA HIS A 271 4.06 6.90 0.62
C HIS A 271 4.43 6.47 -0.80
N ALA A 272 5.68 6.65 -1.19
CA ALA A 272 6.19 6.23 -2.49
C ALA A 272 7.58 5.61 -2.35
N TYR A 273 7.81 4.50 -3.03
CA TYR A 273 9.10 3.81 -3.11
C TYR A 273 9.44 3.52 -4.57
N SER A 274 10.58 4.03 -5.02
CA SER A 274 11.10 3.71 -6.35
C SER A 274 11.43 2.23 -6.44
N ILE A 275 11.05 1.59 -7.54
CA ILE A 275 11.44 0.20 -7.79
C ILE A 275 12.81 0.08 -8.45
N GLU A 276 13.42 1.20 -8.84
CA GLU A 276 14.76 1.22 -9.43
C GLU A 276 15.84 1.52 -8.40
N THR A 277 15.58 2.50 -7.53
CA THR A 277 16.56 2.90 -6.49
C THR A 277 16.29 2.23 -5.14
N GLU A 278 15.12 1.61 -4.95
CA GLU A 278 14.64 1.08 -3.67
C GLU A 278 14.54 2.14 -2.57
N GLU A 279 14.68 3.43 -2.92
CA GLU A 279 14.53 4.54 -2.01
C GLU A 279 13.08 5.04 -1.99
N GLY A 280 12.65 5.54 -0.84
CA GLY A 280 11.30 6.05 -0.69
C GLY A 280 10.94 6.44 0.73
N GLY A 281 9.66 6.74 0.91
CA GLY A 281 9.11 7.08 2.21
C GLY A 281 7.86 7.95 2.12
N LEU A 282 7.64 8.72 3.18
CA LEU A 282 6.51 9.64 3.31
C LEU A 282 6.68 10.85 2.37
N LEU A 283 5.73 11.01 1.45
CA LEU A 283 5.74 12.05 0.42
C LEU A 283 4.79 13.20 0.74
N VAL A 284 3.59 12.86 1.23
CA VAL A 284 2.54 13.80 1.62
C VAL A 284 1.96 13.33 2.95
N ASN A 285 1.70 14.25 3.87
CA ASN A 285 1.02 14.01 5.13
C ASN A 285 0.25 15.26 5.52
N GLU A 286 -1.00 15.35 5.09
CA GLU A 286 -1.82 16.55 5.22
C GLU A 286 -3.22 16.19 5.71
N ILE A 287 -3.97 17.19 6.15
CA ILE A 287 -5.38 17.06 6.50
C ILE A 287 -6.19 17.92 5.53
N GLY A 288 -7.18 17.32 4.87
CA GLY A 288 -8.06 17.98 3.93
C GLY A 288 -7.50 18.10 2.51
N GLY A 289 -7.85 19.17 1.81
CA GLY A 289 -7.47 19.37 0.40
C GLY A 289 -5.97 19.62 0.22
N TYR A 290 -5.42 19.09 -0.87
CA TYR A 290 -4.00 19.23 -1.20
C TYR A 290 -3.79 19.54 -2.69
N SER A 291 -2.81 20.36 -3.01
CA SER A 291 -2.31 20.55 -4.37
C SER A 291 -0.85 21.00 -4.32
N GLY A 292 0.06 20.18 -4.84
CA GLY A 292 1.49 20.47 -4.79
C GLY A 292 2.30 19.62 -5.76
N VAL A 293 3.59 19.92 -5.84
CA VAL A 293 4.59 19.10 -6.52
C VAL A 293 5.53 18.52 -5.47
N ARG A 294 5.85 17.24 -5.62
CA ARG A 294 6.79 16.52 -4.74
C ARG A 294 7.79 15.70 -5.56
N PRO A 295 9.04 15.54 -5.08
CA PRO A 295 10.00 14.61 -5.69
C PRO A 295 9.46 13.18 -5.63
N LEU A 296 9.38 12.52 -6.77
CA LEU A 296 8.89 11.14 -6.88
C LEU A 296 9.61 10.50 -8.06
N GLU A 297 10.55 9.61 -7.76
CA GLU A 297 11.30 8.84 -8.75
C GLU A 297 10.46 7.64 -9.22
N ALA A 298 9.95 7.71 -10.46
CA ALA A 298 9.22 6.64 -11.11
C ALA A 298 10.16 5.78 -11.97
N PRO A 299 9.91 4.46 -12.13
CA PRO A 299 8.73 3.73 -11.66
C PRO A 299 8.73 3.52 -10.14
N ALA A 300 7.53 3.54 -9.54
CA ALA A 300 7.37 3.50 -8.09
C ALA A 300 6.13 2.72 -7.64
N LEU A 301 6.25 2.04 -6.51
CA LEU A 301 5.10 1.60 -5.73
C LEU A 301 4.63 2.74 -4.84
N VAL A 302 3.34 3.07 -4.90
CA VAL A 302 2.77 4.20 -4.16
C VAL A 302 1.53 3.72 -3.39
N GLN A 303 1.44 4.07 -2.11
CA GLN A 303 0.26 3.86 -1.28
C GLN A 303 -0.34 5.21 -0.94
N VAL A 304 -1.62 5.33 -1.26
CA VAL A 304 -2.43 6.51 -0.96
C VAL A 304 -3.36 6.15 0.18
N THR A 305 -3.40 7.01 1.19
CA THR A 305 -4.45 7.04 2.21
C THR A 305 -5.24 8.33 2.04
N ALA A 306 -6.55 8.23 1.81
CA ALA A 306 -7.38 9.39 1.50
C ALA A 306 -8.85 9.13 1.85
N ASP A 307 -9.61 10.19 2.10
CA ASP A 307 -11.08 10.15 2.20
C ASP A 307 -11.77 10.76 0.95
N GLY A 308 -11.02 11.51 0.14
CA GLY A 308 -11.48 12.18 -1.08
C GLY A 308 -10.92 11.59 -2.38
N ASN A 309 -11.03 12.38 -3.44
CA ASN A 309 -10.50 12.10 -4.77
C ASN A 309 -9.05 12.62 -4.86
N TRP A 310 -8.18 11.88 -5.53
CA TRP A 310 -6.79 12.29 -5.71
C TRP A 310 -6.30 12.08 -7.14
N THR A 311 -5.25 12.81 -7.52
CA THR A 311 -4.53 12.63 -8.79
C THR A 311 -3.03 12.67 -8.56
N ILE A 312 -2.29 11.88 -9.34
CA ILE A 312 -0.82 11.91 -9.42
C ILE A 312 -0.47 11.99 -10.91
N THR A 313 0.32 12.99 -11.30
CA THR A 313 0.79 13.14 -12.68
C THR A 313 2.25 13.58 -12.70
N PRO A 314 3.06 13.21 -13.71
CA PRO A 314 4.43 13.70 -13.81
C PRO A 314 4.45 15.23 -13.88
N ALA A 315 5.44 15.85 -13.21
CA ALA A 315 5.64 17.30 -13.16
C ALA A 315 6.90 17.73 -13.92
#